data_AF-A0A5B7YBM8-F1
#
_entry.id   AF-A0A5B7YBM8-F1
#
_cell.length_a   1.000
_cell.length_b   1.000
_cell.length_c   1.000
_cell.angle_alpha   90.00
_cell.angle_beta   90.00
_cell.angle_gamma   90.00
#
_symmetry.space_group_name_H-M   'P 1'
#
loop_
_entity.id
_entity.type
_entity.pdbx_description
1 polymer ?
#
loop_
_entity_poly.entity_id
_entity_poly.type
_entity_poly.pdbx_seq_one_letter_code
_entity_poly.pdbx_strand_id
1 'polypeptide(L)'
;MKLNDNFGVYVCPHVFKNESPVLVGIRDHDGDWQFFCDDENCHEKSEPHLIGVGHLTQADPTINELTCLKHGSFAQKIHANSEWEYGELE
;
A
#
# COMPACT_ATOMS: atom_id res chain seq x y z
N MET A 1 -15.33 -2.53 -2.70
CA MET A 1 -15.03 -3.96 -2.44
C MET A 1 -14.07 -4.02 -1.25
N LYS A 2 -13.81 -5.19 -0.66
CA LYS A 2 -12.83 -5.33 0.43
C LYS A 2 -11.70 -6.24 -0.01
N LEU A 3 -10.47 -5.93 0.39
CA LEU A 3 -9.35 -6.84 0.21
C LEU A 3 -9.56 -8.06 1.11
N ASN A 4 -9.17 -9.24 0.64
CA ASN A 4 -9.22 -10.44 1.45
C ASN A 4 -8.11 -10.34 2.51
N ASP A 5 -8.40 -10.48 3.80
CA ASP A 5 -7.43 -10.28 4.88
C ASP A 5 -6.16 -11.14 4.75
N ASN A 6 -6.28 -12.31 4.11
CA ASN A 6 -5.18 -13.25 3.85
C ASN A 6 -4.41 -12.96 2.54
N PHE A 7 -4.72 -11.87 1.84
CA PHE A 7 -4.00 -11.50 0.63
C PHE A 7 -2.60 -10.99 0.98
N GLY A 8 -1.59 -11.59 0.37
CA GLY A 8 -0.19 -11.25 0.59
C GLY A 8 0.17 -9.96 -0.13
N VAL A 9 0.72 -8.99 0.61
CA VAL A 9 1.10 -7.67 0.10
C VAL A 9 2.47 -7.29 0.60
N TYR A 10 3.24 -6.63 -0.25
CA TYR A 10 4.57 -6.14 0.10
C TYR A 10 4.46 -4.82 0.85
N VAL A 11 5.21 -4.66 1.94
CA VAL A 11 5.25 -3.43 2.72
C VAL A 11 6.67 -2.98 3.00
N CYS A 12 6.88 -1.67 3.14
CA CYS A 12 8.14 -1.16 3.71
C CYS A 12 8.25 -1.53 5.21
N PRO A 13 9.47 -1.60 5.77
CA PRO A 13 9.66 -1.92 7.18
C PRO A 13 9.00 -0.91 8.13
N HIS A 14 8.84 0.36 7.75
CA HIS A 14 8.18 1.35 8.61
C HIS A 14 6.70 1.06 8.79
N VAL A 15 6.00 0.69 7.71
CA VAL A 15 4.61 0.24 7.76
C VAL A 15 4.52 -1.07 8.55
N PHE A 16 5.44 -2.01 8.30
CA PHE A 16 5.51 -3.28 9.02
C PHE A 16 5.68 -3.10 10.54
N LYS A 17 6.57 -2.18 10.95
CA LYS A 17 6.84 -1.85 12.36
C LYS A 17 5.80 -0.91 12.97
N ASN A 18 4.80 -0.49 12.19
CA ASN A 18 3.78 0.47 12.61
C ASN A 18 4.35 1.86 12.99
N GLU A 19 5.51 2.21 12.44
CA GLU A 19 6.16 3.52 12.64
C GLU A 19 5.53 4.60 11.75
N SER A 20 5.06 4.21 10.56
CA SER A 20 4.40 5.10 9.59
C SER A 20 3.16 4.44 8.98
N PRO A 21 2.10 5.21 8.67
CA PRO A 21 0.92 4.70 7.97
C PRO A 21 1.21 4.39 6.50
N VAL A 22 0.32 3.63 5.88
CA VAL A 22 0.33 3.40 4.42
C VAL A 22 -0.12 4.68 3.73
N LEU A 23 0.75 5.22 2.88
CA LEU A 23 0.49 6.43 2.11
C LEU A 23 0.50 6.16 0.62
N VAL A 24 1.17 5.10 0.16
CA VAL A 24 1.21 4.71 -1.25
C VAL A 24 0.76 3.26 -1.37
N GLY A 25 -0.14 2.99 -2.32
CA GLY A 25 -0.60 1.65 -2.67
C GLY A 25 -0.44 1.43 -4.17
N ILE A 26 0.33 0.43 -4.55
CA ILE A 26 0.69 0.13 -5.93
C ILE A 26 0.14 -1.24 -6.28
N ARG A 27 -0.50 -1.31 -7.45
CA ARG A 27 -0.90 -2.56 -8.09
C ARG A 27 -0.09 -2.73 -9.36
N ASP A 28 0.90 -3.62 -9.29
CA ASP A 28 1.80 -3.88 -10.41
C ASP A 28 1.05 -4.49 -11.60
N HIS A 29 1.71 -4.54 -12.77
CA HIS A 29 1.20 -5.20 -13.96
C HIS A 29 0.93 -6.69 -13.75
N ASP A 30 1.69 -7.36 -12.89
CA ASP A 30 1.44 -8.77 -12.52
C ASP A 30 0.23 -8.94 -11.57
N GLY A 31 -0.22 -7.85 -10.93
CA GLY A 31 -1.32 -7.84 -9.97
C GLY A 31 -0.91 -8.03 -8.53
N ASP A 32 0.40 -8.02 -8.26
CA ASP A 32 0.93 -7.89 -6.92
C ASP A 32 0.60 -6.52 -6.31
N TRP A 33 0.38 -6.55 -5.01
CA TRP A 33 0.04 -5.39 -4.20
C TRP A 33 1.24 -4.98 -3.36
N GLN A 34 1.56 -3.69 -3.40
CA GLN A 34 2.66 -3.12 -2.64
C GLN A 34 2.18 -1.85 -1.92
N PHE A 35 2.53 -1.72 -0.65
CA PHE A 35 2.12 -0.61 0.20
C PHE A 35 3.32 0.03 0.86
N PHE A 36 3.47 1.33 0.67
CA PHE A 36 4.64 2.06 1.10
C PHE A 36 4.26 3.29 1.91
N CYS A 37 5.23 3.79 2.67
CA CYS A 37 5.16 5.11 3.26
C CYS A 37 5.55 6.16 2.21
N ASP A 38 5.31 7.44 2.51
CA ASP A 38 5.70 8.60 1.68
C ASP A 38 7.21 8.81 1.59
N ASP A 39 8.00 8.09 2.39
CA ASP A 39 9.46 8.22 2.40
C ASP A 39 10.11 7.48 1.21
N GLU A 40 10.46 8.22 0.17
CA GLU A 40 11.15 7.72 -1.03
C GLU A 40 12.50 7.05 -0.71
N ASN A 41 13.15 7.44 0.40
CA ASN A 41 14.44 6.90 0.83
C ASN A 41 14.33 5.55 1.55
N CYS A 42 13.11 5.10 1.87
CA CYS A 42 12.90 3.86 2.60
C CYS A 42 13.20 2.62 1.73
N HIS A 43 12.95 2.71 0.41
CA HIS A 43 13.14 1.59 -0.52
C HIS A 43 14.62 1.25 -0.74
N GLU A 44 15.52 2.24 -0.72
CA GLU A 44 16.95 2.01 -0.99
C GLU A 44 17.68 1.36 0.19
N LYS A 45 17.13 1.40 1.40
CA LYS A 45 17.83 0.99 2.63
C LYS A 45 17.23 -0.21 3.32
N SER A 46 16.17 -0.81 2.79
CA SER A 46 15.51 -1.92 3.48
C SER A 46 14.78 -2.87 2.55
N GLU A 47 14.80 -4.14 2.92
CA GLU A 47 14.06 -5.19 2.22
C GLU A 47 12.55 -5.06 2.50
N PRO A 48 11.68 -5.18 1.48
CA PRO A 48 10.25 -5.19 1.69
C PRO A 48 9.82 -6.47 2.40
N HIS A 49 8.83 -6.36 3.28
CA HIS A 49 8.25 -7.49 3.99
C HIS A 49 6.93 -7.92 3.33
N LEU A 50 6.70 -9.22 3.19
CA LEU A 50 5.42 -9.76 2.73
C LEU A 50 4.52 -10.04 3.94
N ILE A 51 3.37 -9.38 4.02
CA ILE A 51 2.39 -9.59 5.10
C ILE A 51 0.97 -9.79 4.56
N GLY A 52 0.07 -10.26 5.42
CA GLY A 52 -1.37 -10.25 5.13
C GLY A 52 -1.95 -8.84 5.27
N VAL A 53 -2.70 -8.40 4.26
CA VAL A 53 -3.31 -7.06 4.21
C VAL A 53 -4.39 -6.82 5.27
N GLY A 54 -4.88 -7.87 5.93
CA GLY A 54 -5.88 -7.77 7.00
C GLY A 54 -5.47 -6.83 8.12
N HIS A 55 -4.22 -6.89 8.58
CA HIS A 55 -3.73 -5.95 9.61
C HIS A 55 -3.72 -4.50 9.13
N LEU A 56 -3.38 -4.28 7.86
CA LEU A 56 -3.36 -2.93 7.28
C LEU A 56 -4.77 -2.36 7.15
N THR A 57 -5.71 -3.13 6.62
CA THR A 57 -7.11 -2.69 6.46
C THR A 57 -7.85 -2.51 7.78
N GLN A 58 -7.43 -3.20 8.84
CA GLN A 58 -7.94 -2.97 10.20
C GLN A 58 -7.41 -1.67 10.80
N ALA A 59 -6.14 -1.33 10.54
CA ALA A 59 -5.55 -0.06 10.99
C ALA A 59 -6.05 1.13 10.16
N ASP A 60 -6.15 0.96 8.85
CA ASP A 60 -6.60 1.96 7.89
C ASP A 60 -7.62 1.33 6.91
N PRO A 61 -8.94 1.54 7.13
CA PRO A 61 -9.96 0.95 6.28
C PRO A 61 -10.02 1.54 4.88
N THR A 62 -9.40 2.71 4.64
CA THR A 62 -9.37 3.37 3.32
C THR A 62 -8.55 2.57 2.31
N ILE A 63 -7.66 1.70 2.77
CA ILE A 63 -6.92 0.75 1.90
C ILE A 63 -7.88 -0.13 1.09
N ASN A 64 -9.09 -0.41 1.59
CA ASN A 64 -10.08 -1.16 0.82
C ASN A 64 -10.57 -0.43 -0.45
N GLU A 65 -10.46 0.91 -0.49
CA GLU A 65 -10.83 1.71 -1.67
C GLU A 65 -9.90 1.42 -2.85
N LEU A 66 -8.66 1.04 -2.55
CA LEU A 66 -7.67 0.67 -3.55
C LEU A 66 -8.04 -0.57 -4.33
N THR A 67 -8.99 -1.40 -3.87
CA THR A 67 -9.51 -2.54 -4.66
C THR A 67 -9.98 -2.16 -6.07
N CYS A 68 -10.29 -0.88 -6.32
CA CYS A 68 -10.64 -0.35 -7.63
C CYS A 68 -9.44 -0.13 -8.59
N LEU A 69 -8.20 -0.14 -8.11
CA LEU A 69 -7.00 0.00 -8.95
C LEU A 69 -6.90 -1.12 -9.97
N LYS A 70 -6.54 -0.77 -11.20
CA LYS A 70 -6.25 -1.71 -12.28
C LYS A 70 -4.79 -2.16 -12.20
N HIS A 71 -4.44 -3.19 -12.96
CA HIS A 71 -3.05 -3.61 -13.15
C HIS A 71 -2.27 -2.46 -13.79
N GLY A 72 -1.07 -2.17 -13.29
CA GLY A 72 -0.28 -1.02 -13.75
C GLY A 72 -0.83 0.30 -13.24
N SER A 73 -1.37 0.34 -12.02
CA SER A 73 -1.90 1.57 -11.43
C SER A 73 -1.49 1.71 -9.98
N PHE A 74 -1.42 2.95 -9.50
CA PHE A 74 -1.08 3.25 -8.12
C PHE A 74 -2.04 4.29 -7.55
N ALA A 75 -2.04 4.41 -6.23
CA ALA A 75 -2.69 5.48 -5.52
C ALA A 75 -1.80 5.95 -4.38
N GLN A 76 -1.83 7.24 -4.09
CA GLN A 76 -1.05 7.84 -3.02
C GLN A 76 -1.87 8.85 -2.22
N LYS A 77 -1.47 9.09 -0.98
CA LYS A 77 -2.02 10.10 -0.07
C LYS A 77 -0.88 10.93 0.47
N ILE A 78 -1.11 12.24 0.54
CA ILE A 78 -0.17 13.18 1.17
C ILE A 78 -0.05 12.87 2.67
N HIS A 79 -1.18 12.55 3.34
CA HIS A 79 -1.22 12.16 4.75
C HIS A 79 -2.32 11.12 4.99
N ALA A 80 -2.31 10.45 6.15
CA ALA A 80 -3.24 9.34 6.45
C ALA A 80 -4.73 9.70 6.28
N ASN A 81 -5.09 10.97 6.56
CA ASN A 81 -6.46 11.49 6.46
C ASN A 81 -6.80 12.15 5.11
N SER A 82 -5.87 12.17 4.15
CA SER A 82 -6.12 12.71 2.81
C SER A 82 -6.89 11.72 1.94
N GLU A 83 -7.48 12.22 0.86
CA GLU A 83 -8.08 11.39 -0.18
C GLU A 83 -6.99 10.70 -1.02
N TRP A 84 -7.30 9.51 -1.53
CA TRP A 84 -6.40 8.79 -2.44
C TRP A 84 -6.34 9.49 -3.81
N GLU A 85 -5.14 9.86 -4.22
CA GLU A 85 -4.84 10.32 -5.56
C GLU A 85 -4.40 9.14 -6.41
N TYR A 86 -5.14 8.84 -7.47
CA TYR A 86 -4.92 7.70 -8.35
C TYR A 86 -4.04 8.09 -9.54
N GLY A 87 -3.12 7.21 -9.92
CA GLY A 87 -2.26 7.34 -11.08
C GLY A 87 -2.02 6.00 -11.77
N GLU A 88 -1.37 6.05 -12.93
CA GLU A 88 -1.00 4.88 -13.73
C GLU A 88 0.52 4.70 -13.71
N LEU A 89 0.98 3.45 -13.64
CA LEU A 89 2.40 3.13 -13.81
C LEU A 89 2.71 3.14 -15.31
N GLU A 90 3.74 3.89 -15.72
CA GLU A 90 4.23 3.94 -17.10
C GLU A 90 5.22 2.81 -17.42
#